data_AF-A0A6J6Q5D0-F1
#
_entry.id   AF-A0A6J6Q5D0-F1
#
_cell.length_a   1.000
_cell.length_b   1.000
_cell.length_c   1.000
_cell.angle_alpha   90.00
_cell.angle_beta   90.00
_cell.angle_gamma   90.00
#
_symmetry.space_group_name_H-M   'P 1'
#
loop_
_entity.id
_entity.type
_entity.pdbx_description
1 polymer ?
#
loop_
_entity_poly.entity_id
_entity_poly.type
_entity_poly.pdbx_seq_one_letter_code
_entity_poly.pdbx_strand_id
1 'polypeptide(L)' 'MIPLNPTPGSKWTASHPADEREFVRRLELKGIPTTVRDTRGREIDGACGQLAASE' A
#
# COMPACT_ATOMS: atom_id res chain seq x y z
N MET A 1 -6.16 4.01 1.21
CA MET A 1 -5.13 3.57 0.26
C MET A 1 -4.06 2.81 1.04
N ILE A 2 -3.59 1.67 0.52
CA ILE A 2 -2.47 0.91 1.09
C ILE A 2 -1.41 0.83 -0.01
N PRO A 3 -0.21 1.42 0.19
CA PRO A 3 0.90 1.21 -0.73
C PRO A 3 1.23 -0.28 -0.85
N LEU A 4 1.55 -0.75 -2.04
CA LEU A 4 1.83 -2.17 -2.25
C LEU A 4 3.09 -2.58 -1.45
N ASN A 5 2.94 -3.60 -0.61
CA ASN A 5 4.07 -4.23 0.04
C ASN A 5 4.76 -5.17 -0.97
N PRO A 6 6.10 -5.20 -1.03
CA PRO A 6 6.82 -6.17 -1.82
C PRO A 6 6.49 -7.57 -1.33
N THR A 7 6.14 -8.42 -2.27
CA THR A 7 5.90 -9.84 -2.05
C THR A 7 6.69 -10.65 -3.08
N PRO A 8 7.20 -11.84 -2.72
CA PRO A 8 7.91 -12.69 -3.66
C PRO A 8 7.07 -12.97 -4.92
N GLY A 9 7.67 -12.80 -6.10
CA GLY A 9 7.00 -13.04 -7.39
C GLY A 9 6.07 -11.92 -7.87
N SER A 10 5.86 -10.85 -7.09
CA SER A 10 5.11 -9.69 -7.57
C SER A 10 5.87 -8.98 -8.70
N LYS A 11 5.16 -8.67 -9.78
CA LYS A 11 5.66 -7.84 -10.89
C LYS A 11 5.54 -6.33 -10.62
N TRP A 12 4.88 -5.96 -9.53
CA TRP A 12 4.54 -4.57 -9.22
C TRP A 12 5.15 -4.12 -7.89
N THR A 13 5.44 -2.83 -7.81
CA THR A 13 5.95 -2.15 -6.61
C THR A 13 4.93 -1.17 -6.05
N ALA A 14 5.23 -0.57 -4.91
CA ALA A 14 4.49 0.59 -4.43
C ALA A 14 4.51 1.71 -5.48
N SER A 15 3.42 2.49 -5.51
CA SER A 15 3.32 3.73 -6.28
C SER A 15 4.36 4.76 -5.80
N HIS A 16 4.72 5.72 -6.65
CA HIS A 16 5.52 6.84 -6.16
C HIS A 16 4.67 7.69 -5.20
N PRO A 17 5.29 8.32 -4.17
CA PRO A 17 4.56 9.14 -3.22
C PRO A 17 3.75 10.28 -3.86
N ALA A 18 4.17 10.79 -5.01
CA ALA A 18 3.44 11.82 -5.75
C ALA A 18 2.12 11.29 -6.32
N ASP A 19 2.13 10.07 -6.85
CA ASP A 19 0.94 9.43 -7.43
C ASP A 19 -0.07 9.08 -6.34
N GLU A 20 0.41 8.60 -5.19
CA GLU A 20 -0.42 8.34 -4.01
C GLU A 20 -1.16 9.61 -3.54
N ARG A 21 -0.44 10.73 -3.44
CA ARG A 21 -1.03 12.02 -3.04
C ARG A 21 -2.06 12.50 -4.04
N GLU A 22 -1.79 12.40 -5.34
CA GLU A 22 -2.74 12.81 -6.38
C GLU A 22 -4.00 11.93 -6.36
N PHE A 23 -3.84 10.63 -6.12
CA PHE A 23 -4.95 9.71 -5.99
C PHE A 23 -5.86 10.07 -4.81
N VAL A 24 -5.27 10.30 -3.63
CA VAL A 24 -6.00 10.75 -2.43
C VAL A 24 -6.72 12.07 -2.68
N ARG A 25 -6.01 13.07 -3.23
CA ARG A 25 -6.58 14.39 -3.55
C ARG A 25 -7.82 14.29 -4.42
N ARG A 26 -7.80 13.43 -5.45
CA ARG A 26 -8.96 13.23 -6.35
C ARG A 26 -10.16 12.62 -5.65
N LEU A 27 -9.94 11.72 -4.68
CA LEU A 27 -11.03 11.11 -3.91
C LEU A 27 -11.62 12.11 -2.92
N GLU A 28 -10.78 12.84 -2.22
CA GLU A 28 -11.21 13.88 -1.27
C GLU A 28 -11.99 15.00 -1.95
N LEU A 29 -11.58 15.43 -3.15
CA LEU A 29 -12.34 16.40 -3.96
C LEU A 29 -13.73 15.94 -4.34
N LYS A 30 -13.98 14.63 -4.34
CA LYS A 30 -15.31 14.04 -4.57
C LYS A 30 -16.08 13.81 -3.26
N GLY A 31 -15.56 14.30 -2.14
CA GLY A 31 -16.16 14.11 -0.81
C GLY A 31 -15.98 12.70 -0.26
N ILE A 32 -15.03 11.92 -0.77
CA ILE A 32 -14.75 10.56 -0.28
C ILE A 32 -13.60 10.62 0.73
N PRO A 33 -13.85 10.41 2.04
CA PRO A 33 -12.79 10.40 3.04
C PRO A 33 -11.77 9.30 2.73
N THR A 34 -10.51 9.67 2.58
CA THR A 34 -9.46 8.75 2.15
C THR A 34 -8.21 8.95 3.00
N THR A 35 -7.65 7.87 3.53
CA THR A 35 -6.37 7.89 4.25
C THR A 35 -5.34 7.01 3.55
N VAL A 36 -4.07 7.36 3.66
CA VAL A 36 -2.96 6.44 3.34
C VAL A 36 -2.59 5.70 4.62
N ARG A 37 -2.50 4.37 4.55
CA ARG A 37 -2.10 3.56 5.70
C ARG A 37 -0.59 3.35 5.67
N ASP A 38 0.06 3.67 6.79
CA ASP A 38 1.47 3.33 6.99
C ASP A 38 1.66 1.82 6.96
N THR A 39 2.71 1.39 6.25
CA THR A 39 3.16 0.00 6.30
C THR A 39 3.84 -0.27 7.64
N ARG A 40 3.30 -1.21 8.43
CA ARG A 40 3.93 -1.71 9.66
C ARG A 40 4.22 -3.20 9.54
N GLY A 41 5.31 -3.67 10.16
CA GLY A 41 5.70 -5.08 10.17
C GLY A 41 6.30 -5.58 8.87
N ARG A 42 6.81 -4.69 8.01
CA ARG A 42 7.41 -5.06 6.72
C ARG A 42 8.73 -5.80 6.88
N GLU A 43 9.48 -5.39 7.90
CA GLU A 43 10.77 -5.94 8.31
C GLU A 43 10.68 -7.36 8.88
N ILE A 44 9.47 -7.84 9.19
CA ILE A 44 9.19 -9.18 9.69
C ILE A 44 8.22 -9.96 8.79
N ASP A 45 8.03 -9.52 7.54
CA ASP A 45 7.06 -10.08 6.60
C ASP A 45 5.62 -10.19 7.15
N GLY A 46 5.29 -9.32 8.11
CA GLY A 46 4.00 -9.24 8.79
C GLY A 46 3.07 -8.16 8.22
N ALA A 47 3.49 -7.41 7.20
CA ALA A 47 2.62 -6.42 6.58
C ALA A 47 1.54 -7.09 5.73
N CYS A 48 0.45 -6.36 5.45
CA CYS A 48 -0.64 -6.87 4.62
C CYS A 48 -0.13 -7.44 3.28
N GLY A 49 -0.47 -8.69 2.97
CA GLY A 49 -0.04 -9.39 1.75
C GLY A 49 1.29 -10.15 1.85
N GLN A 50 2.08 -9.96 2.92
CA GLN A 50 3.35 -10.67 3.13
C GLN A 50 3.22 -11.97 3.94
N LEU A 51 2.07 -12.21 4.56
CA LEU A 51 1.78 -13.44 5.29
C LEU A 51 1.69 -14.63 4.32
N ALA A 52 2.85 -15.23 4.03
CA ALA A 52 2.96 -16.52 3.35
C ALA A 52 3.02 -17.61 4.42
N ALA A 53 2.05 -18.52 4.43
CA ALA A 53 2.22 -19.78 5.12
C ALA A 53 3.25 -20.60 4.31
N SER A 54 4.48 -20.68 4.80
CA SER A 54 5.40 -21.73 4.37
C SER A 54 4.94 -23.03 5.04
N GLU A 55 4.60 -24.04 4.22
CA GLU A 55 4.45 -25.43 4.70
C GLU A 55 5.75 -25.96 5.32
#